data_AF-R9GRZ7-F1
#
_entry.id   AF-R9GRZ7-F1
#
_cell.length_a   1.000
_cell.length_b   1.000
_cell.length_c   1.000
_cell.angle_alpha   90.00
_cell.angle_beta   90.00
_cell.angle_gamma   90.00
#
_symmetry.space_group_name_H-M   'P 1'
#
loop_
_entity.id
_entity.type
_entity.pdbx_description
1 polymer ?
#
loop_
_entity_poly.entity_id
_entity_poly.type
_entity_poly.pdbx_seq_one_letter_code
_entity_poly.pdbx_strand_id
1 'polypeptide(L)'
;MKDPKTFHAIRKFNLINQEGMAFTEKNLDGKICVADFFFTSCPGICPKLAISMSALQKEFLEDKDVLLVSHSVTPATDSVPVLKQYAEAHGVNPKKWNLLTGNKDEIYDLGRKFYYVEEDLGLKSDASIFLHTENFVLIDKQRHIRGIYNGLDPNSMLALKNDIKELKKEE
;
A
#
# COMPACT_ATOMS: atom_id res chain seq x y z
N MET A 1 11.02 20.26 -22.57
CA MET A 1 9.73 20.77 -22.05
C MET A 1 8.98 19.58 -21.48
N LYS A 2 8.75 19.53 -20.16
CA LYS A 2 7.89 18.51 -19.53
C LYS A 2 6.45 18.97 -19.73
N ASP A 3 5.63 18.13 -20.36
CA ASP A 3 4.22 18.40 -20.63
C ASP A 3 3.46 18.55 -19.30
N PRO A 4 2.76 19.66 -19.04
CA PRO A 4 2.06 19.93 -17.78
C PRO A 4 0.78 19.09 -17.57
N LYS A 5 0.57 18.00 -18.33
CA LYS A 5 -0.63 17.14 -18.24
C LYS A 5 -0.38 15.64 -18.05
N THR A 6 0.83 15.20 -17.71
CA THR A 6 0.97 13.84 -17.14
C THR A 6 0.68 13.90 -15.65
N PHE A 7 -0.56 13.58 -15.27
CA PHE A 7 -0.88 13.30 -13.87
C PHE A 7 0.05 12.22 -13.35
N HIS A 8 0.55 12.41 -12.14
CA HIS A 8 1.42 11.44 -11.49
C HIS A 8 0.64 10.15 -11.20
N ALA A 9 1.07 9.05 -11.81
CA ALA A 9 0.45 7.74 -11.66
C ALA A 9 1.47 6.72 -11.14
N ILE A 10 0.98 5.70 -10.42
CA ILE A 10 1.82 4.55 -10.06
C ILE A 10 2.36 3.92 -11.35
N ARG A 11 3.69 3.82 -11.44
CA ARG A 11 4.37 3.24 -12.59
C ARG A 11 4.17 1.74 -12.69
N LYS A 12 4.59 1.16 -13.81
CA LYS A 12 4.66 -0.30 -13.96
C LYS A 12 5.61 -0.91 -12.96
N PHE A 13 5.28 -2.08 -12.43
CA PHE A 13 6.14 -2.83 -11.51
C PHE A 13 5.85 -4.34 -11.60
N ASN A 14 6.75 -5.17 -11.07
CA ASN A 14 6.55 -6.61 -11.07
C ASN A 14 6.96 -7.22 -9.73
N LEU A 15 5.97 -7.42 -8.87
CA LEU A 15 6.11 -8.00 -7.54
C LEU A 15 5.38 -9.34 -7.46
N ILE A 16 5.50 -10.00 -6.32
CA ILE A 16 4.81 -11.26 -6.02
C ILE A 16 4.08 -11.13 -4.70
N ASN A 17 2.87 -11.69 -4.62
CA ASN A 17 2.07 -11.65 -3.40
C ASN A 17 2.35 -12.85 -2.48
N GLN A 18 1.71 -12.87 -1.31
CA GLN A 18 1.83 -13.93 -0.30
C GLN A 18 1.38 -15.32 -0.78
N GLU A 19 0.60 -15.41 -1.86
CA GLU A 19 0.18 -16.67 -2.48
C GLU A 19 1.12 -17.11 -3.61
N GLY A 20 2.23 -16.40 -3.82
CA GLY A 20 3.17 -16.70 -4.90
C GLY A 20 2.67 -16.27 -6.28
N MET A 21 1.63 -15.43 -6.35
CA MET A 21 1.08 -14.93 -7.61
C MET A 21 1.73 -13.61 -8.00
N ALA A 22 2.01 -13.44 -9.30
CA ALA A 22 2.51 -12.18 -9.82
C ALA A 22 1.50 -11.04 -9.58
N PHE A 23 1.99 -9.89 -9.16
CA PHE A 23 1.21 -8.70 -8.91
C PHE A 23 1.92 -7.48 -9.52
N THR A 24 1.21 -6.75 -10.37
CA THR A 24 1.72 -5.66 -11.21
C THR A 24 0.79 -4.45 -11.12
N GLU A 25 1.17 -3.35 -11.77
CA GLU A 25 0.32 -2.16 -11.84
C GLU A 25 -1.06 -2.45 -12.46
N LYS A 26 -1.14 -3.44 -13.36
CA LYS A 26 -2.39 -3.83 -14.03
C LYS A 26 -3.42 -4.40 -13.06
N ASN A 27 -2.98 -4.94 -11.93
CA ASN A 27 -3.88 -5.42 -10.88
C ASN A 27 -4.59 -4.25 -10.16
N LEU A 28 -4.08 -3.02 -10.30
CA LEU A 28 -4.67 -1.80 -9.77
C LEU A 28 -5.62 -1.12 -10.75
N ASP A 29 -5.60 -1.50 -12.04
CA ASP A 29 -6.38 -0.83 -13.08
C ASP A 29 -7.88 -0.98 -12.82
N GLY A 30 -8.59 0.16 -12.80
CA GLY A 30 -10.02 0.19 -12.50
C GLY A 30 -10.35 -0.08 -11.03
N LYS A 31 -9.35 -0.12 -10.13
CA LYS A 31 -9.52 -0.30 -8.69
C LYS A 31 -9.16 0.95 -7.91
N ILE A 32 -9.93 1.23 -6.88
CA ILE A 32 -9.53 2.14 -5.81
C ILE A 32 -8.64 1.34 -4.87
N CYS A 33 -7.40 1.78 -4.69
CA CYS A 33 -6.41 1.05 -3.90
C CYS A 33 -6.03 1.85 -2.66
N VAL A 34 -5.94 1.18 -1.52
CA VAL A 34 -5.26 1.72 -0.33
C VAL A 34 -3.94 0.98 -0.19
N ALA A 35 -2.85 1.72 -0.16
CA ALA A 35 -1.50 1.17 -0.08
C ALA A 35 -0.75 1.60 1.17
N ASP A 36 0.03 0.70 1.73
CA ASP A 36 1.02 1.00 2.77
C ASP A 36 2.35 0.26 2.52
N PHE A 37 3.34 0.57 3.36
CA PHE A 37 4.65 -0.05 3.35
C PHE A 37 4.96 -0.56 4.75
N PHE A 38 5.40 -1.82 4.84
CA PHE A 38 5.54 -2.53 6.11
C PHE A 38 6.69 -3.52 6.06
N PHE A 39 6.95 -4.18 7.18
CA PHE A 39 7.78 -5.38 7.22
C PHE A 39 7.35 -6.26 8.38
N THR A 40 7.47 -7.57 8.20
CA THR A 40 6.86 -8.56 9.11
C THR A 40 7.46 -8.58 10.51
N SER A 41 8.74 -8.21 10.66
CA SER A 41 9.47 -8.24 11.92
C SER A 41 9.37 -6.94 12.75
N CYS A 42 8.56 -5.98 12.31
CA CYS A 42 8.40 -4.70 13.00
C CYS A 42 7.72 -4.85 14.36
N PRO A 43 8.39 -4.50 15.48
CA PRO A 43 7.79 -4.59 16.82
C PRO A 43 6.88 -3.40 17.17
N GLY A 44 6.84 -2.37 16.33
CA GLY A 44 6.24 -1.07 16.63
C GLY A 44 4.86 -0.85 16.01
N ILE A 45 4.81 0.00 14.98
CA ILE A 45 3.56 0.49 14.40
C ILE A 45 2.87 -0.49 13.44
N CYS A 46 3.61 -1.39 12.78
CA CYS A 46 3.05 -2.25 11.74
C CYS A 46 1.92 -3.19 12.22
N PRO A 47 1.97 -3.80 13.43
CA PRO A 47 0.83 -4.56 13.94
C PRO A 47 -0.44 -3.71 14.08
N LYS A 48 -0.31 -2.41 14.41
CA LYS A 48 -1.45 -1.49 14.49
C LYS A 48 -1.97 -1.11 13.11
N LEU A 49 -1.07 -0.86 12.15
CA LEU A 49 -1.45 -0.63 10.75
C LEU A 49 -2.17 -1.84 10.16
N ALA A 50 -1.73 -3.06 10.47
CA ALA A 50 -2.39 -4.28 10.05
C ALA A 50 -3.82 -4.40 10.62
N ILE A 51 -4.06 -3.95 11.85
CA ILE A 51 -5.42 -3.86 12.42
C ILE A 51 -6.27 -2.87 11.61
N SER A 52 -5.73 -1.71 11.25
CA SER A 52 -6.42 -0.71 10.44
C SER A 52 -6.71 -1.20 9.02
N MET A 53 -5.77 -1.87 8.36
CA MET A 53 -5.98 -2.55 7.09
C MET A 53 -7.05 -3.65 7.19
N SER A 54 -7.04 -4.44 8.27
CA SER A 54 -8.08 -5.45 8.53
C SER A 54 -9.47 -4.82 8.70
N ALA A 55 -9.55 -3.65 9.33
CA ALA A 55 -10.79 -2.89 9.44
C ALA A 55 -11.29 -2.38 8.08
N LEU A 56 -10.39 -1.91 7.20
CA LEU A 56 -10.73 -1.57 5.82
C LEU A 56 -11.16 -2.80 5.02
N GLN A 57 -10.46 -3.92 5.17
CA GLN A 57 -10.79 -5.20 4.54
C GLN A 57 -12.21 -5.61 4.90
N LYS A 58 -12.59 -5.51 6.18
CA LYS A 58 -13.93 -5.85 6.66
C LYS A 58 -15.00 -4.91 6.09
N GLU A 59 -14.75 -3.60 6.07
CA GLU A 59 -15.69 -2.60 5.53
C GLU A 59 -15.96 -2.82 4.03
N PHE A 60 -14.92 -3.13 3.27
CA PHE A 60 -14.97 -3.20 1.80
C PHE A 60 -14.84 -4.64 1.26
N LEU A 61 -15.15 -5.65 2.07
CA LEU A 61 -14.90 -7.06 1.72
C LEU A 61 -15.59 -7.47 0.41
N GLU A 62 -16.88 -7.14 0.30
CA GLU A 62 -17.72 -7.46 -0.86
C GLU A 62 -17.59 -6.45 -2.02
N ASP A 63 -16.87 -5.35 -1.80
CA ASP A 63 -16.73 -4.28 -2.78
C ASP A 63 -15.64 -4.61 -3.80
N LYS A 64 -16.01 -5.08 -4.98
CA LYS A 64 -15.04 -5.51 -6.00
C LYS A 64 -14.16 -4.39 -6.54
N ASP A 65 -14.50 -3.13 -6.30
CA ASP A 65 -13.74 -1.98 -6.83
C ASP A 65 -12.64 -1.54 -5.87
N VAL A 66 -12.63 -2.03 -4.63
CA VAL A 66 -11.62 -1.66 -3.62
C VAL A 66 -10.59 -2.78 -3.45
N LEU A 67 -9.31 -2.42 -3.43
CA LEU A 67 -8.18 -3.32 -3.20
C LEU A 67 -7.25 -2.74 -2.12
N LEU A 68 -6.65 -3.61 -1.32
CA LEU A 68 -5.65 -3.22 -0.32
C LEU A 68 -4.30 -3.85 -0.69
N VAL A 69 -3.23 -3.08 -0.54
CA VAL A 69 -1.87 -3.53 -0.90
C VAL A 69 -0.87 -3.08 0.15
N SER A 70 -0.10 -4.03 0.68
CA SER A 70 1.00 -3.74 1.60
C SER A 70 2.32 -4.16 0.99
N HIS A 71 3.26 -3.23 0.86
CA HIS A 71 4.57 -3.51 0.26
C HIS A 71 5.60 -3.81 1.35
N SER A 72 6.16 -5.02 1.35
CA SER A 72 7.25 -5.35 2.25
C SER A 72 8.53 -4.65 1.81
N VAL A 73 9.15 -3.92 2.73
CA VAL A 73 10.39 -3.17 2.48
C VAL A 73 11.64 -3.95 2.89
N THR A 74 11.46 -5.14 3.47
CA THR A 74 12.54 -6.08 3.79
C THR A 74 12.37 -7.38 3.01
N PRO A 75 12.32 -7.36 1.66
CA PRO A 75 12.03 -8.55 0.86
C PRO A 75 13.06 -9.68 1.01
N ALA A 76 14.26 -9.38 1.52
CA ALA A 76 15.27 -10.38 1.84
C ALA A 76 14.86 -11.31 2.99
N THR A 77 14.05 -10.84 3.94
CA THR A 77 13.50 -11.64 5.05
C THR A 77 12.04 -12.00 4.80
N ASP A 78 11.28 -11.09 4.20
CA ASP A 78 9.85 -11.21 3.94
C ASP A 78 9.62 -11.95 2.62
N SER A 79 10.05 -13.21 2.60
CA SER A 79 9.78 -14.15 1.51
C SER A 79 8.29 -14.49 1.42
N VAL A 80 7.85 -15.06 0.30
CA VAL A 80 6.45 -15.49 0.09
C VAL A 80 5.91 -16.34 1.26
N PRO A 81 6.62 -17.38 1.76
CA PRO A 81 6.16 -18.14 2.93
C PRO A 81 6.04 -17.32 4.22
N VAL A 82 6.94 -16.35 4.45
CA VAL A 82 6.90 -15.47 5.62
C VAL A 82 5.70 -14.52 5.53
N LEU A 83 5.47 -13.95 4.36
CA LEU A 83 4.27 -13.13 4.11
C LEU A 83 2.98 -13.95 4.25
N LYS A 84 2.98 -15.22 3.86
CA LYS A 84 1.82 -16.10 4.03
C LYS A 84 1.51 -16.34 5.50
N GLN A 85 2.52 -16.61 6.32
CA GLN A 85 2.34 -16.76 7.77
C GLN A 85 1.83 -15.47 8.42
N TYR A 86 2.38 -14.32 8.00
CA TYR A 86 1.90 -13.01 8.44
C TYR A 86 0.42 -12.80 8.03
N ALA A 87 0.08 -13.13 6.79
CA ALA A 87 -1.28 -13.04 6.27
C ALA A 87 -2.28 -13.88 7.11
N GLU A 88 -1.92 -15.12 7.43
CA GLU A 88 -2.73 -16.01 8.26
C GLU A 88 -2.92 -15.45 9.68
N ALA A 89 -1.84 -14.95 10.31
CA ALA A 89 -1.89 -14.37 11.64
C ALA A 89 -2.78 -13.12 11.73
N HIS A 90 -2.86 -12.34 10.64
CA HIS A 90 -3.64 -11.10 10.57
C HIS A 90 -5.00 -11.23 9.87
N GLY A 91 -5.39 -12.45 9.48
CA GLY A 91 -6.68 -12.70 8.81
C GLY A 91 -6.80 -12.03 7.45
N VAL A 92 -5.69 -11.92 6.72
CA VAL A 92 -5.63 -11.33 5.38
C VAL A 92 -6.41 -12.19 4.40
N ASN A 93 -7.37 -11.59 3.70
CA ASN A 93 -8.04 -12.24 2.57
C ASN A 93 -7.29 -11.93 1.28
N PRO A 94 -6.64 -12.90 0.62
CA PRO A 94 -5.80 -12.65 -0.56
C PRO A 94 -6.58 -12.11 -1.77
N LYS A 95 -7.92 -12.20 -1.79
CA LYS A 95 -8.75 -11.59 -2.83
C LYS A 95 -8.99 -10.09 -2.62
N LYS A 96 -8.71 -9.57 -1.42
CA LYS A 96 -8.96 -8.18 -1.01
C LYS A 96 -7.67 -7.45 -0.66
N TRP A 97 -6.77 -8.12 0.06
CA TRP A 97 -5.55 -7.56 0.59
C TRP A 97 -4.34 -8.39 0.17
N ASN A 98 -3.44 -7.76 -0.58
CA ASN A 98 -2.23 -8.38 -1.12
C ASN A 98 -1.00 -7.85 -0.38
N LEU A 99 -0.21 -8.76 0.19
CA LEU A 99 1.09 -8.45 0.78
C LEU A 99 2.15 -8.74 -0.28
N LEU A 100 2.91 -7.73 -0.68
CA LEU A 100 3.84 -7.80 -1.81
C LEU A 100 5.29 -7.85 -1.35
N THR A 101 6.09 -8.67 -2.03
CA THR A 101 7.54 -8.74 -1.89
C THR A 101 8.18 -8.83 -3.29
N GLY A 102 9.51 -8.74 -3.39
CA GLY A 102 10.21 -8.81 -4.67
C GLY A 102 11.54 -8.06 -4.68
N ASN A 103 11.85 -7.43 -5.82
CA ASN A 103 13.10 -6.70 -5.98
C ASN A 103 13.13 -5.48 -5.04
N LYS A 104 14.14 -5.42 -4.16
CA LYS A 104 14.30 -4.34 -3.18
C LYS A 104 14.37 -2.96 -3.83
N ASP A 105 15.19 -2.80 -4.87
CA ASP A 105 15.38 -1.51 -5.52
C ASP A 105 14.09 -1.01 -6.16
N GLU A 106 13.28 -1.91 -6.73
CA GLU A 106 11.96 -1.57 -7.26
C GLU A 106 10.98 -1.12 -6.17
N ILE A 107 10.92 -1.81 -5.02
CA ILE A 107 10.04 -1.43 -3.90
C ILE A 107 10.43 -0.05 -3.35
N TYR A 108 11.73 0.20 -3.20
CA TYR A 108 12.23 1.49 -2.70
C TYR A 108 11.98 2.61 -3.72
N ASP A 109 12.18 2.33 -5.01
CA ASP A 109 11.87 3.28 -6.08
C ASP A 109 10.37 3.62 -6.13
N LEU A 110 9.50 2.61 -6.00
CA LEU A 110 8.05 2.80 -5.87
C LEU A 110 7.72 3.69 -4.68
N GLY A 111 8.17 3.32 -3.48
CA GLY A 111 7.87 4.07 -2.26
C GLY A 111 8.27 5.53 -2.35
N ARG A 112 9.49 5.82 -2.82
CA ARG A 112 10.05 7.17 -2.84
C ARG A 112 9.48 8.05 -3.94
N LYS A 113 9.40 7.52 -5.17
CA LYS A 113 9.11 8.34 -6.35
C LYS A 113 7.68 8.26 -6.81
N PHE A 114 6.97 7.18 -6.47
CA PHE A 114 5.64 6.90 -7.01
C PHE A 114 4.54 6.89 -5.97
N TYR A 115 4.84 6.46 -4.74
CA TYR A 115 3.90 6.55 -3.61
C TYR A 115 4.16 7.75 -2.71
N TYR A 116 5.32 8.42 -2.85
CA TYR A 116 5.75 9.56 -2.03
C TYR A 116 5.65 9.31 -0.53
N VAL A 117 5.96 8.09 -0.09
CA VAL A 117 5.88 7.72 1.35
C VAL A 117 7.09 8.21 2.16
N GLU A 118 8.14 8.70 1.49
CA GLU A 118 9.26 9.41 2.12
C GLU A 118 8.98 10.92 2.05
N GLU A 119 8.66 11.54 3.19
CA GLU A 119 8.82 12.99 3.33
C GLU A 119 10.32 13.30 3.27
N ASP A 120 10.79 13.82 2.14
CA ASP A 120 12.17 14.23 1.96
C ASP A 120 12.48 15.43 2.89
N LEU A 121 13.00 15.16 4.09
CA LEU A 121 13.59 16.15 4.99
C LEU A 121 15.08 16.44 4.66
N GLY A 122 15.58 16.04 3.49
CA GLY A 122 16.95 16.36 3.07
C GLY A 122 18.06 15.73 3.91
N LEU A 123 17.73 14.72 4.73
CA LEU A 123 18.70 13.93 5.47
C LEU A 123 18.99 12.67 4.67
N LYS A 124 20.28 12.40 4.41
CA LYS A 124 20.74 11.14 3.82
C LYS A 124 20.10 9.98 4.60
N SER A 125 19.06 9.37 4.04
CA SER A 125 18.23 8.44 4.82
C SER A 125 18.98 7.13 4.99
N ASP A 126 19.40 6.91 6.24
CA ASP A 126 19.69 5.59 6.76
C ASP A 126 18.47 4.70 6.49
N ALA A 127 18.67 3.42 6.19
CA ALA A 127 17.58 2.50 5.84
C ALA A 127 16.51 2.39 6.94
N SER A 128 16.84 2.85 8.15
CA SER A 128 15.97 3.01 9.32
C SER A 128 14.82 4.02 9.13
N ILE A 129 14.97 5.05 8.27
CA ILE A 129 14.00 6.16 8.16
C ILE A 129 12.81 5.83 7.23
N PHE A 130 12.99 4.95 6.24
CA PHE A 130 11.86 4.49 5.41
C PHE A 130 10.78 3.77 6.25
N LEU A 131 11.13 3.28 7.44
CA LEU A 131 10.44 2.22 8.18
C LEU A 131 9.42 2.69 9.22
N HIS A 132 9.09 3.98 9.26
CA HIS A 132 8.25 4.53 10.33
C HIS A 132 7.17 5.50 9.88
N THR A 133 6.56 5.24 8.72
CA THR A 133 5.36 5.98 8.32
C THR A 133 4.11 5.27 8.82
N GLU A 134 3.20 6.05 9.41
CA GLU A 134 1.86 5.62 9.77
C GLU A 134 0.88 5.78 8.59
N ASN A 135 1.39 6.14 7.40
CA ASN A 135 0.57 6.62 6.31
C ASN A 135 0.02 5.51 5.41
N PHE A 136 -1.26 5.64 5.08
CA PHE A 136 -1.94 4.96 3.99
C PHE A 136 -2.10 5.92 2.80
N VAL A 137 -1.83 5.43 1.60
CA VAL A 137 -1.97 6.18 0.36
C VAL A 137 -3.22 5.71 -0.37
N LEU A 138 -4.15 6.63 -0.65
CA LEU A 138 -5.34 6.37 -1.44
C LEU A 138 -5.04 6.62 -2.92
N ILE A 139 -5.38 5.64 -3.75
CA ILE A 139 -5.11 5.63 -5.19
C ILE A 139 -6.43 5.38 -5.93
N ASP A 140 -6.71 6.17 -6.96
CA ASP A 140 -7.92 6.02 -7.77
C ASP A 140 -7.79 4.94 -8.87
N LYS A 141 -8.89 4.74 -9.60
CA LYS A 141 -9.03 3.77 -10.71
C LYS A 141 -8.02 3.98 -11.85
N GLN A 142 -7.41 5.15 -11.95
CA GLN A 142 -6.41 5.53 -12.96
C GLN A 142 -4.98 5.51 -12.41
N ARG A 143 -4.80 4.98 -11.19
CA ARG A 143 -3.54 4.88 -10.45
C ARG A 143 -2.98 6.23 -10.00
N HIS A 144 -3.80 7.27 -9.88
CA HIS A 144 -3.36 8.55 -9.31
C HIS A 144 -3.54 8.58 -7.79
N ILE A 145 -2.61 9.22 -7.09
CA ILE A 145 -2.73 9.45 -5.65
C ILE A 145 -3.79 10.52 -5.40
N ARG A 146 -4.71 10.23 -4.48
CA ARG A 146 -5.83 11.10 -4.10
C ARG A 146 -5.73 11.63 -2.68
N GLY A 147 -4.96 10.97 -1.83
CA GLY A 147 -4.73 11.42 -0.46
C GLY A 147 -3.74 10.54 0.28
N ILE A 148 -3.23 11.08 1.38
CA ILE A 148 -2.39 10.40 2.35
C ILE A 148 -3.08 10.53 3.70
N TYR A 149 -3.25 9.42 4.40
CA TYR A 149 -4.04 9.32 5.62
C TYR A 149 -3.21 8.65 6.71
N ASN A 150 -3.31 9.13 7.94
CA ASN A 150 -2.69 8.44 9.06
C ASN A 150 -3.53 7.22 9.43
N GLY A 151 -2.98 6.03 9.23
CA GLY A 151 -3.62 4.74 9.49
C GLY A 151 -3.86 4.43 10.96
N LEU A 152 -3.31 5.22 11.89
CA LEU A 152 -3.50 5.09 13.33
C LEU A 152 -4.43 6.15 13.91
N ASP A 153 -4.73 7.21 13.17
CA ASP A 153 -5.68 8.26 13.57
C ASP A 153 -7.12 7.90 13.16
N PRO A 154 -8.07 7.77 14.11
CA PRO A 154 -9.45 7.39 13.79
C PRO A 154 -10.18 8.37 12.87
N ASN A 155 -9.89 9.67 12.96
CA ASN A 155 -10.54 10.68 12.11
C ASN A 155 -10.03 10.60 10.68
N SER A 156 -8.71 10.41 10.50
CA SER A 156 -8.09 10.19 9.20
C SER A 156 -8.60 8.90 8.56
N MET A 157 -8.76 7.82 9.33
CA MET A 157 -9.38 6.59 8.85
C MET A 157 -10.85 6.75 8.46
N LEU A 158 -11.60 7.60 9.15
CA LEU A 158 -12.97 7.95 8.76
C LEU A 158 -12.99 8.74 7.46
N ALA A 159 -12.10 9.73 7.32
CA ALA A 159 -11.93 10.50 6.09
C ALA A 159 -11.57 9.60 4.91
N LEU A 160 -10.59 8.69 5.08
CA LEU A 160 -10.20 7.70 4.07
C LEU A 160 -11.40 6.88 3.59
N LYS A 161 -12.22 6.36 4.51
CA LYS A 161 -13.40 5.58 4.15
C LYS A 161 -14.42 6.39 3.37
N ASN A 162 -14.59 7.67 3.70
CA ASN A 162 -15.50 8.56 2.97
C ASN A 162 -14.96 8.86 1.58
N ASP A 163 -13.67 9.16 1.46
CA ASP A 163 -13.03 9.46 0.18
C ASP A 163 -13.03 8.26 -0.76
N ILE A 164 -12.83 7.03 -0.25
CA ILE A 164 -13.05 5.80 -1.03
C ILE A 164 -14.48 5.78 -1.60
N LYS A 165 -15.49 6.12 -0.80
CA LYS A 165 -16.90 6.13 -1.23
C LYS A 165 -17.19 7.23 -2.24
N GLU A 166 -16.51 8.37 -2.17
CA GLU A 166 -16.61 9.44 -3.16
C GLU A 166 -15.92 9.06 -4.48
N LEU A 167 -14.70 8.51 -4.45
CA LEU A 167 -13.98 8.05 -5.63
C LEU A 167 -14.75 7.00 -6.44
N LYS A 168 -15.62 6.22 -5.80
CA LYS A 168 -16.47 5.27 -6.52
C LYS A 168 -17.47 5.95 -7.46
N LYS A 169 -17.91 7.16 -7.12
CA LYS A 169 -18.87 7.96 -7.90
C LYS A 169 -18.19 8.69 -9.06
N GLU A 170 -16.87 8.81 -9.02
CA GLU A 170 -16.09 9.33 -10.13
C GLU A 170 -16.00 8.27 -11.24
N GLU A 171 -16.36 8.68 -12.47
CA GLU A 171 -16.28 7.85 -13.68
C GLU A 171 -14.84 7.73 -14.18
#